data_AF-A0A1H0CAB1-F1
#
_entry.id   AF-A0A1H0CAB1-F1
#
_cell.length_a   1.000
_cell.length_b   1.000
_cell.length_c   1.000
_cell.angle_alpha   90.00
_cell.angle_beta   90.00
_cell.angle_gamma   90.00
#
_symmetry.space_group_name_H-M   'P 1'
#
loop_
_entity.id
_entity.type
_entity.pdbx_description
1 polymer ?
#
loop_
_entity_poly.entity_id
_entity_poly.type
_entity_poly.pdbx_seq_one_letter_code
_entity_poly.pdbx_strand_id
1 'polypeptide(L)'
;MSYVIYSIIALLIIGIIYGTWARKQIYRDVDRLGIRKVELMNRPVTEELSRMKSLKLSGETEERFEEWRTEWDQLVTVQLPDIEEKLFDIEELANRYRFPRAKQEITNAGQALDEIEAHIDHLIKEVHELVHSEEQNRHDIDRLQEFYEETKKKLWVQKGTLGTAAGEIDASLKETVKSFEDFHELTEEGNYFQAREALIQVRESLEKINHWIDEIPSKLLQVSRDLPAQVRELENGILEMKRTGFAMDLFNFEEVIQELRNELETALKDLRELRVEEAKEKTLKVEETLAAVYEELEQEALSKNEVEKALDVDGKRLHIIADRLQLLQEELDAVKASYRLSEENEKEVEAYLDHWKELSASFAVMETAAREGGQTYTITSVQLKEWEEQVEGLEQAMEETKGNFDHLRQDERSAADKVIERRRFLRNLKRKLKLSTLPKVPQLTKELIIEAEKKLSHAEKVLEEVPLVMEDVRSAVSEAEEEVDKAENAVEKILADGKLAEKVIQYGNRYRSRNDHVNILLLQAEDKFRQGYYEEALEQSVEAVEKVDKNVLERMQQEVDK
;
A
#
# COMPACT_ATOMS: atom_id res chain seq x y z
N MET A 1 89.38 35.59 -35.18
CA MET A 1 89.21 35.64 -36.65
C MET A 1 89.14 34.24 -37.25
N SER A 2 90.14 33.37 -37.07
CA SER A 2 90.17 32.02 -37.67
C SER A 2 89.04 31.10 -37.19
N TYR A 3 88.75 31.03 -35.88
CA TYR A 3 87.65 30.20 -35.36
C TYR A 3 86.25 30.63 -35.84
N VAL A 4 86.04 31.93 -36.09
CA VAL A 4 84.77 32.45 -36.62
C VAL A 4 84.59 32.00 -38.07
N ILE A 5 85.66 32.05 -38.88
CA ILE A 5 85.63 31.55 -40.27
C ILE A 5 85.41 30.03 -40.31
N TYR A 6 86.12 29.27 -39.49
CA TYR A 6 85.90 27.82 -39.38
C TYR A 6 84.49 27.47 -38.89
N SER A 7 83.92 28.26 -37.97
CA SER A 7 82.53 28.07 -37.55
C SER A 7 81.53 28.36 -38.67
N ILE A 8 81.75 29.40 -39.48
CA ILE A 8 80.90 29.74 -40.63
C ILE A 8 80.99 28.66 -41.72
N ILE A 9 82.21 28.17 -42.00
CA ILE A 9 82.43 27.08 -42.96
C ILE A 9 81.78 25.78 -42.48
N ALA A 10 81.93 25.44 -41.19
CA ALA A 10 81.28 24.27 -40.61
C ALA A 10 79.74 24.38 -40.69
N LEU A 11 79.19 25.58 -40.45
CA LEU A 11 77.75 25.84 -40.56
C LEU A 11 77.25 25.72 -42.01
N LEU A 12 78.06 26.17 -42.98
CA LEU A 12 77.81 26.00 -44.42
C LEU A 12 77.81 24.52 -44.83
N ILE A 13 78.78 23.74 -44.34
CA ILE A 13 78.87 22.29 -44.60
C ILE A 13 77.65 21.57 -43.99
N ILE A 14 77.27 21.90 -42.76
CA ILE A 14 76.07 21.34 -42.11
C ILE A 14 74.80 21.69 -42.90
N GLY A 15 74.68 22.91 -43.43
CA GLY A 15 73.57 23.32 -44.28
C GLY A 15 73.46 22.53 -45.59
N ILE A 16 74.60 22.23 -46.24
CA ILE A 16 74.65 21.42 -47.47
C ILE A 16 74.30 19.95 -47.18
N ILE A 17 74.82 19.38 -46.08
CA ILE A 17 74.51 18.01 -45.64
C ILE A 17 73.02 17.90 -45.30
N TYR A 18 72.46 18.86 -44.55
CA TYR A 18 71.05 18.90 -44.23
C TYR A 18 70.18 19.05 -45.48
N GLY A 19 70.56 19.92 -46.42
CA GLY A 19 69.82 20.12 -47.67
C GLY A 19 69.81 18.88 -48.57
N THR A 20 70.93 18.15 -48.68
CA THR A 20 71.00 16.90 -49.45
C THR A 20 70.22 15.76 -48.81
N TRP A 21 70.25 15.65 -47.48
CA TRP A 21 69.46 14.68 -46.72
C TRP A 21 67.95 14.96 -46.82
N ALA A 22 67.53 16.21 -46.60
CA ALA A 22 66.13 16.64 -46.70
C ALA A 22 65.57 16.45 -48.11
N ARG A 23 66.35 16.77 -49.14
CA ARG A 23 66.00 16.48 -50.55
C ARG A 23 65.81 14.98 -50.76
N LYS A 24 66.76 14.14 -50.35
CA LYS A 24 66.64 12.68 -50.50
C LYS A 24 65.42 12.11 -49.78
N GLN A 25 65.05 12.66 -48.62
CA GLN A 25 63.85 12.25 -47.90
C GLN A 25 62.57 12.60 -48.68
N ILE A 26 62.45 13.82 -49.21
CA ILE A 26 61.31 14.25 -50.02
C ILE A 26 61.16 13.38 -51.29
N TYR A 27 62.26 13.09 -51.99
CA TYR A 27 62.19 12.21 -53.17
C TYR A 27 61.71 10.80 -52.84
N ARG A 28 62.09 10.25 -51.67
CA ARG A 28 61.57 8.95 -51.21
C ARG A 28 60.08 9.00 -50.87
N ASP A 29 59.63 10.11 -50.29
CA ASP A 29 58.22 10.30 -49.94
C ASP A 29 57.37 10.49 -51.22
N VAL A 30 57.87 11.21 -52.22
CA VAL A 30 57.26 11.34 -53.56
C VAL A 30 57.19 9.99 -54.28
N ASP A 31 58.29 9.24 -54.31
CA ASP A 31 58.34 7.89 -54.94
C ASP A 31 57.35 6.93 -54.28
N ARG A 32 57.21 6.99 -52.94
CA ARG A 32 56.22 6.22 -52.20
C ARG A 32 54.77 6.59 -52.59
N LEU A 33 54.48 7.89 -52.73
CA LEU A 33 53.15 8.35 -53.18
C LEU A 33 52.89 7.97 -54.65
N GLY A 34 53.92 8.01 -55.50
CA GLY A 34 53.87 7.57 -56.89
C GLY A 34 53.56 6.08 -57.02
N ILE A 35 54.22 5.23 -56.23
CA ILE A 35 53.92 3.78 -56.18
C ILE A 35 52.47 3.55 -55.73
N ARG A 36 52.03 4.22 -54.66
CA ARG A 36 50.65 4.11 -54.15
C ARG A 36 49.61 4.56 -55.19
N LYS A 37 49.89 5.63 -55.95
CA LYS A 37 49.04 6.05 -57.07
C LYS A 37 48.92 4.94 -58.13
N VAL A 38 50.03 4.33 -58.52
CA VAL A 38 50.04 3.22 -59.50
C VAL A 38 49.27 2.00 -58.97
N GLU A 39 49.38 1.69 -57.69
CA GLU A 39 48.59 0.64 -57.04
C GLU A 39 47.09 0.93 -57.09
N LEU A 40 46.66 2.16 -56.80
CA LEU A 40 45.26 2.58 -56.90
C LEU A 40 44.73 2.51 -58.33
N MET A 41 45.54 2.90 -59.31
CA MET A 41 45.19 2.85 -60.74
C MET A 41 45.04 1.40 -61.25
N ASN A 42 45.82 0.47 -60.70
CA ASN A 42 45.79 -0.95 -61.08
C ASN A 42 44.81 -1.78 -60.23
N ARG A 43 44.01 -1.16 -59.36
CA ARG A 43 42.97 -1.91 -58.64
C ARG A 43 41.94 -2.47 -59.63
N PRO A 44 41.44 -3.71 -59.42
CA PRO A 44 40.60 -4.42 -60.37
C PRO A 44 39.14 -3.90 -60.43
N VAL A 45 38.91 -2.60 -60.26
CA VAL A 45 37.57 -2.00 -60.38
C VAL A 45 37.04 -2.17 -61.80
N THR A 46 37.92 -2.05 -62.81
CA THR A 46 37.56 -2.30 -64.21
C THR A 46 37.18 -3.76 -64.47
N GLU A 47 37.80 -4.72 -63.78
CA GLU A 47 37.44 -6.13 -63.88
C GLU A 47 36.06 -6.40 -63.27
N GLU A 48 35.78 -5.88 -62.07
CA GLU A 48 34.46 -6.03 -61.42
C GLU A 48 33.35 -5.29 -62.21
N LEU A 49 33.61 -4.07 -62.69
CA LEU A 49 32.71 -3.35 -63.61
C LEU A 49 32.50 -4.10 -64.94
N SER A 50 33.52 -4.82 -65.44
CA SER A 50 33.40 -5.62 -66.66
C SER A 50 32.61 -6.90 -66.47
N ARG A 51 32.66 -7.53 -65.28
CA ARG A 51 31.81 -8.67 -64.93
C ARG A 51 30.34 -8.28 -64.97
N MET A 52 30.00 -7.06 -64.56
CA MET A 52 28.64 -6.54 -64.64
C MET A 52 28.11 -6.32 -66.06
N LYS A 53 28.98 -6.10 -67.07
CA LYS A 53 28.53 -6.04 -68.49
C LYS A 53 27.95 -7.35 -69.01
N SER A 54 28.17 -8.46 -68.31
CA SER A 54 27.56 -9.75 -68.66
C SER A 54 26.10 -9.87 -68.16
N LEU A 55 25.67 -8.98 -67.27
CA LEU A 55 24.31 -8.89 -66.76
C LEU A 55 23.48 -7.94 -67.64
N LYS A 56 22.18 -8.22 -67.77
CA LYS A 56 21.22 -7.24 -68.32
C LYS A 56 20.96 -6.22 -67.22
N LEU A 57 21.31 -4.96 -67.47
CA LEU A 57 21.05 -3.83 -66.57
C LEU A 57 20.06 -2.92 -67.30
N SER A 58 19.00 -2.50 -66.60
CA SER A 58 18.09 -1.47 -67.10
C SER A 58 17.55 -0.62 -65.94
N GLY A 59 16.82 0.45 -66.28
CA GLY A 59 16.14 1.33 -65.34
C GLY A 59 17.06 1.93 -64.29
N GLU A 60 16.65 1.84 -63.02
CA GLU A 60 17.37 2.40 -61.87
C GLU A 60 18.74 1.74 -61.67
N THR A 61 18.90 0.47 -62.07
CA THR A 61 20.18 -0.23 -61.94
C THR A 61 21.19 0.23 -63.00
N GLU A 62 20.72 0.58 -64.21
CA GLU A 62 21.55 1.15 -65.27
C GLU A 62 21.99 2.58 -64.94
N GLU A 63 21.11 3.40 -64.36
CA GLU A 63 21.44 4.75 -63.90
C GLU A 63 22.56 4.72 -62.86
N ARG A 64 22.43 3.88 -61.82
CA ARG A 64 23.47 3.69 -60.80
C ARG A 64 24.78 3.16 -61.35
N PHE A 65 24.72 2.25 -62.32
CA PHE A 65 25.92 1.71 -62.96
C PHE A 65 26.67 2.78 -63.78
N GLU A 66 25.96 3.63 -64.53
CA GLU A 66 26.58 4.73 -65.29
C GLU A 66 27.08 5.86 -64.36
N GLU A 67 26.45 6.10 -63.21
CA GLU A 67 26.99 6.95 -62.14
C GLU A 67 28.36 6.44 -61.66
N TRP A 68 28.45 5.19 -61.20
CA TRP A 68 29.71 4.59 -60.74
C TRP A 68 30.79 4.58 -61.81
N ARG A 69 30.41 4.34 -63.08
CA ARG A 69 31.33 4.37 -64.21
C ARG A 69 31.87 5.77 -64.47
N THR A 70 31.01 6.77 -64.39
CA THR A 70 31.39 8.18 -64.55
C THR A 70 32.31 8.62 -63.42
N GLU A 71 32.01 8.23 -62.18
CA GLU A 71 32.85 8.50 -61.01
C GLU A 71 34.23 7.84 -61.15
N TRP A 72 34.29 6.57 -61.55
CA TRP A 72 35.56 5.89 -61.82
C TRP A 72 36.36 6.55 -62.96
N ASP A 73 35.70 6.91 -64.06
CA ASP A 73 36.36 7.59 -65.18
C ASP A 73 36.93 8.95 -64.74
N GLN A 74 36.21 9.71 -63.92
CA GLN A 74 36.70 10.98 -63.35
C GLN A 74 37.89 10.76 -62.41
N LEU A 75 37.87 9.72 -61.57
CA LEU A 75 38.99 9.37 -60.69
C LEU A 75 40.25 9.08 -61.50
N VAL A 76 40.14 8.30 -62.58
CA VAL A 76 41.28 7.88 -63.41
C VAL A 76 41.77 8.96 -64.37
N THR A 77 40.87 9.74 -64.98
CA THR A 77 41.22 10.69 -66.03
C THR A 77 41.54 12.10 -65.53
N VAL A 78 41.04 12.48 -64.34
CA VAL A 78 41.20 13.84 -63.80
C VAL A 78 41.97 13.83 -62.48
N GLN A 79 41.50 13.08 -61.48
CA GLN A 79 42.03 13.19 -60.11
C GLN A 79 43.42 12.55 -59.95
N LEU A 80 43.63 11.35 -60.49
CA LEU A 80 44.93 10.67 -60.44
C LEU A 80 46.02 11.41 -61.26
N PRO A 81 45.75 11.99 -62.46
CA PRO A 81 46.69 12.85 -63.16
C PRO A 81 47.02 14.17 -62.44
N ASP A 82 46.03 14.83 -61.82
CA ASP A 82 46.26 16.04 -61.00
C ASP A 82 47.23 15.78 -59.83
N ILE A 83 47.16 14.58 -59.23
CA ILE A 83 48.13 14.15 -58.22
C ILE A 83 49.53 13.95 -58.83
N GLU A 84 49.65 13.49 -60.08
CA GLU A 84 50.95 13.39 -60.76
C GLU A 84 51.62 14.75 -60.93
N GLU A 85 50.83 15.75 -61.35
CA GLU A 85 51.28 17.12 -61.50
C GLU A 85 51.74 17.68 -60.15
N LYS A 86 50.96 17.46 -59.08
CA LYS A 86 51.34 17.82 -57.70
C LYS A 86 52.62 17.13 -57.23
N LEU A 87 52.81 15.85 -57.56
CA LEU A 87 54.06 15.14 -57.24
C LEU A 87 55.26 15.75 -57.98
N PHE A 88 55.11 16.16 -59.23
CA PHE A 88 56.15 16.86 -59.99
C PHE A 88 56.48 18.24 -59.39
N ASP A 89 55.46 19.00 -58.98
CA ASP A 89 55.63 20.30 -58.31
C ASP A 89 56.39 20.16 -56.97
N ILE A 90 56.14 19.08 -56.21
CA ILE A 90 56.86 18.77 -54.98
C ILE A 90 58.35 18.52 -55.27
N GLU A 91 58.68 17.79 -56.34
CA GLU A 91 60.07 17.58 -56.77
C GLU A 91 60.75 18.90 -57.14
N GLU A 92 60.03 19.81 -57.81
CA GLU A 92 60.56 21.13 -58.16
C GLU A 92 60.79 22.01 -56.91
N LEU A 93 59.86 21.99 -55.95
CA LEU A 93 60.01 22.68 -54.67
C LEU A 93 61.21 22.15 -53.86
N ALA A 94 61.46 20.84 -53.91
CA ALA A 94 62.63 20.22 -53.31
C ALA A 94 63.94 20.65 -54.01
N ASN A 95 63.92 20.83 -55.33
CA ASN A 95 65.05 21.34 -56.11
C ASN A 95 65.36 22.83 -55.81
N ARG A 96 64.32 23.62 -55.51
CA ARG A 96 64.43 25.04 -55.12
C ARG A 96 64.72 25.24 -53.62
N TYR A 97 65.08 24.17 -52.87
CA TYR A 97 65.37 24.18 -51.43
C TYR A 97 64.20 24.67 -50.53
N ARG A 98 62.95 24.61 -51.00
CA ARG A 98 61.74 25.02 -50.24
C ARG A 98 61.13 23.84 -49.47
N PHE A 99 61.94 23.21 -48.61
CA PHE A 99 61.55 21.98 -47.90
C PHE A 99 60.27 22.04 -47.06
N PRO A 100 59.97 23.10 -46.27
CA PRO A 100 58.74 23.12 -45.48
C PRO A 100 57.47 23.14 -46.35
N ARG A 101 57.51 23.82 -47.50
CA ARG A 101 56.39 23.81 -48.45
C ARG A 101 56.26 22.46 -49.16
N ALA A 102 57.37 21.88 -49.60
CA ALA A 102 57.36 20.54 -50.19
C ALA A 102 56.78 19.49 -49.23
N LYS A 103 57.10 19.56 -47.93
CA LYS A 103 56.55 18.65 -46.92
C LYS A 103 55.03 18.84 -46.70
N GLN A 104 54.56 20.09 -46.77
CA GLN A 104 53.13 20.38 -46.69
C GLN A 104 52.40 19.80 -47.91
N GLU A 105 52.91 20.02 -49.12
CA GLU A 105 52.32 19.46 -50.35
C GLU A 105 52.38 17.93 -50.39
N ILE A 106 53.42 17.29 -49.85
CA ILE A 106 53.47 15.82 -49.66
C ILE A 106 52.31 15.35 -48.77
N THR A 107 52.01 16.10 -47.71
CA THR A 107 50.91 15.75 -46.79
C THR A 107 49.56 15.91 -47.48
N ASN A 108 49.38 17.00 -48.22
CA ASN A 108 48.16 17.24 -49.01
C ASN A 108 47.94 16.17 -50.09
N ALA A 109 49.00 15.81 -50.83
CA ALA A 109 48.96 14.76 -51.85
C ALA A 109 48.68 13.38 -51.22
N GLY A 110 49.23 13.12 -50.02
CA GLY A 110 48.91 11.92 -49.23
C GLY A 110 47.44 11.85 -48.84
N GLN A 111 46.88 12.95 -48.31
CA GLN A 111 45.46 13.04 -47.93
C GLN A 111 44.54 12.90 -49.14
N ALA A 112 44.86 13.53 -50.27
CA ALA A 112 44.10 13.36 -51.51
C ALA A 112 44.12 11.91 -52.00
N LEU A 113 45.25 11.21 -51.89
CA LEU A 113 45.32 9.78 -52.20
C LEU A 113 44.53 8.92 -51.19
N ASP A 114 44.49 9.29 -49.90
CA ASP A 114 43.66 8.61 -48.89
C ASP A 114 42.16 8.77 -49.20
N GLU A 115 41.73 9.97 -49.59
CA GLU A 115 40.34 10.25 -49.97
C GLU A 115 39.93 9.49 -51.23
N ILE A 116 40.81 9.45 -52.24
CA ILE A 116 40.59 8.66 -53.46
C ILE A 116 40.52 7.17 -53.13
N GLU A 117 41.40 6.66 -52.28
CA GLU A 117 41.37 5.26 -51.86
C GLU A 117 40.06 4.89 -51.16
N ALA A 118 39.59 5.73 -50.23
CA ALA A 118 38.31 5.53 -49.56
C ALA A 118 37.12 5.56 -50.52
N HIS A 119 37.16 6.45 -51.52
CA HIS A 119 36.12 6.53 -52.55
C HIS A 119 36.12 5.27 -53.44
N ILE A 120 37.30 4.78 -53.83
CA ILE A 120 37.44 3.54 -54.60
C ILE A 120 36.92 2.34 -53.81
N ASP A 121 37.24 2.25 -52.51
CA ASP A 121 36.73 1.17 -51.65
C ASP A 121 35.20 1.22 -51.48
N HIS A 122 34.62 2.42 -51.41
CA HIS A 122 33.18 2.60 -51.38
C HIS A 122 32.51 2.10 -52.67
N LEU A 123 33.02 2.51 -53.83
CA LEU A 123 32.54 2.06 -55.14
C LEU A 123 32.60 0.53 -55.27
N ILE A 124 33.70 -0.10 -54.87
CA ILE A 124 33.84 -1.57 -54.89
C ILE A 124 32.79 -2.21 -53.99
N LYS A 125 32.51 -1.64 -52.82
CA LYS A 125 31.55 -2.17 -51.86
C LYS A 125 30.12 -2.12 -52.41
N GLU A 126 29.71 -1.00 -53.00
CA GLU A 126 28.38 -0.86 -53.60
C GLU A 126 28.19 -1.79 -54.79
N VAL A 127 29.22 -1.93 -55.63
CA VAL A 127 29.24 -2.89 -56.74
C VAL A 127 29.11 -4.33 -56.23
N HIS A 128 29.85 -4.70 -55.18
CA HIS A 128 29.72 -6.02 -54.56
C HIS A 128 28.34 -6.25 -53.94
N GLU A 129 27.73 -5.22 -53.37
CA GLU A 129 26.37 -5.31 -52.82
C GLU A 129 25.35 -5.64 -53.91
N LEU A 130 25.47 -5.03 -55.10
CA LEU A 130 24.62 -5.37 -56.24
C LEU A 130 24.82 -6.82 -56.71
N VAL A 131 26.07 -7.27 -56.87
CA VAL A 131 26.37 -8.66 -57.29
C VAL A 131 25.86 -9.66 -56.26
N HIS A 132 26.07 -9.38 -54.97
CA HIS A 132 25.57 -10.24 -53.90
C HIS A 132 24.04 -10.23 -53.83
N SER A 133 23.39 -9.10 -54.14
CA SER A 133 21.93 -9.02 -54.18
C SER A 133 21.33 -9.90 -55.28
N GLU A 134 21.98 -10.04 -56.45
CA GLU A 134 21.52 -10.94 -57.51
C GLU A 134 21.64 -12.41 -57.11
N GLU A 135 22.81 -12.81 -56.59
CA GLU A 135 23.03 -14.18 -56.11
C GLU A 135 22.05 -14.55 -55.00
N GLN A 136 21.84 -13.61 -54.07
CA GLN A 136 20.92 -13.77 -52.95
C GLN A 136 19.46 -13.82 -53.43
N ASN A 137 19.07 -12.98 -54.39
CA ASN A 137 17.72 -12.99 -54.97
C ASN A 137 17.41 -14.32 -55.66
N ARG A 138 18.37 -14.88 -56.41
CA ARG A 138 18.25 -16.20 -57.05
C ARG A 138 18.05 -17.34 -56.07
N HIS A 139 18.69 -17.27 -54.92
CA HIS A 139 18.55 -18.32 -53.92
C HIS A 139 17.32 -18.11 -53.01
N ASP A 140 16.95 -16.86 -52.75
CA ASP A 140 15.76 -16.51 -51.97
C ASP A 140 14.46 -16.82 -52.74
N ILE A 141 14.43 -16.65 -54.07
CA ILE A 141 13.24 -16.97 -54.88
C ILE A 141 12.88 -18.46 -54.81
N ASP A 142 13.86 -19.36 -54.94
CA ASP A 142 13.62 -20.81 -54.86
C ASP A 142 13.03 -21.20 -53.51
N ARG A 143 13.58 -20.64 -52.42
CA ARG A 143 13.07 -20.85 -51.05
C ARG A 143 11.68 -20.28 -50.85
N LEU A 144 11.41 -19.09 -51.38
CA LEU A 144 10.09 -18.46 -51.28
C LEU A 144 9.04 -19.21 -52.11
N GLN A 145 9.43 -19.80 -53.23
CA GLN A 145 8.56 -20.63 -54.04
C GLN A 145 8.22 -21.96 -53.35
N GLU A 146 9.20 -22.60 -52.71
CA GLU A 146 8.96 -23.76 -51.83
C GLU A 146 8.02 -23.38 -50.68
N PHE A 147 8.28 -22.25 -50.01
CA PHE A 147 7.46 -21.76 -48.90
C PHE A 147 6.03 -21.41 -49.34
N TYR A 148 5.85 -20.86 -50.53
CA TYR A 148 4.54 -20.62 -51.13
C TYR A 148 3.79 -21.95 -51.37
N GLU A 149 4.43 -22.95 -51.96
CA GLU A 149 3.81 -24.25 -52.21
C GLU A 149 3.45 -24.98 -50.90
N GLU A 150 4.28 -24.86 -49.86
CA GLU A 150 3.95 -25.34 -48.51
C GLU A 150 2.75 -24.62 -47.91
N THR A 151 2.75 -23.29 -47.97
CA THR A 151 1.65 -22.44 -47.46
C THR A 151 0.34 -22.75 -48.17
N LYS A 152 0.38 -22.94 -49.49
CA LYS A 152 -0.76 -23.36 -50.30
C LYS A 152 -1.26 -24.75 -49.91
N LYS A 153 -0.37 -25.73 -49.71
CA LYS A 153 -0.75 -27.06 -49.22
C LYS A 153 -1.40 -26.98 -47.85
N LYS A 154 -0.85 -26.20 -46.92
CA LYS A 154 -1.43 -25.98 -45.58
C LYS A 154 -2.84 -25.39 -45.69
N LEU A 155 -3.01 -24.34 -46.51
CA LEU A 155 -4.30 -23.72 -46.77
C LEU A 155 -5.33 -24.74 -47.29
N TRP A 156 -4.92 -25.62 -48.22
CA TRP A 156 -5.81 -26.68 -48.74
C TRP A 156 -6.24 -27.68 -47.66
N VAL A 157 -5.31 -28.13 -46.82
CA VAL A 157 -5.60 -29.06 -45.71
C VAL A 157 -6.55 -28.43 -44.71
N GLN A 158 -6.32 -27.16 -44.36
CA GLN A 158 -7.09 -26.44 -43.34
C GLN A 158 -8.26 -25.62 -43.90
N LYS A 159 -8.58 -25.76 -45.19
CA LYS A 159 -9.68 -25.01 -45.84
C LYS A 159 -11.01 -25.21 -45.14
N GLY A 160 -11.27 -26.41 -44.64
CA GLY A 160 -12.49 -26.73 -43.89
C GLY A 160 -12.56 -26.05 -42.52
N THR A 161 -11.43 -25.88 -41.84
CA THR A 161 -11.36 -25.25 -40.51
C THR A 161 -11.32 -23.72 -40.58
N LEU A 162 -10.77 -23.17 -41.66
CA LEU A 162 -10.71 -21.72 -41.91
C LEU A 162 -12.05 -21.14 -42.40
N GLY A 163 -12.96 -21.99 -42.90
CA GLY A 163 -14.30 -21.57 -43.31
C GLY A 163 -14.27 -20.45 -44.36
N THR A 164 -15.00 -19.36 -44.09
CA THR A 164 -15.08 -18.20 -44.99
C THR A 164 -13.78 -17.39 -45.07
N ALA A 165 -12.93 -17.43 -44.04
CA ALA A 165 -11.62 -16.74 -44.05
C ALA A 165 -10.66 -17.36 -45.08
N ALA A 166 -10.85 -18.64 -45.43
CA ALA A 166 -10.06 -19.29 -46.48
C ALA A 166 -10.17 -18.59 -47.84
N GLY A 167 -11.30 -17.94 -48.13
CA GLY A 167 -11.52 -17.20 -49.38
C GLY A 167 -10.69 -15.92 -49.45
N GLU A 168 -10.63 -15.17 -48.35
CA GLU A 168 -9.79 -13.96 -48.24
C GLU A 168 -8.30 -14.32 -48.24
N ILE A 169 -7.90 -15.40 -47.54
CA ILE A 169 -6.51 -15.90 -47.58
C ILE A 169 -6.11 -16.32 -49.01
N ASP A 170 -7.02 -16.98 -49.75
CA ASP A 170 -6.78 -17.34 -51.16
C ASP A 170 -6.66 -16.10 -52.06
N ALA A 171 -7.37 -15.01 -51.74
CA ALA A 171 -7.22 -13.73 -52.44
C ALA A 171 -5.86 -13.09 -52.16
N SER A 172 -5.42 -13.01 -50.90
CA SER A 172 -4.08 -12.51 -50.54
C SER A 172 -2.98 -13.38 -51.14
N LEU A 173 -3.15 -14.70 -51.17
CA LEU A 173 -2.19 -15.62 -51.77
C LEU A 173 -2.09 -15.44 -53.31
N LYS A 174 -3.19 -15.05 -53.98
CA LYS A 174 -3.15 -14.65 -55.40
C LYS A 174 -2.47 -13.31 -55.63
N GLU A 175 -2.62 -12.37 -54.70
CA GLU A 175 -1.88 -11.10 -54.75
C GLU A 175 -0.37 -11.34 -54.62
N THR A 176 0.05 -12.25 -53.73
CA THR A 176 1.45 -12.66 -53.63
C THR A 176 1.97 -13.29 -54.93
N VAL A 177 1.14 -14.04 -55.68
CA VAL A 177 1.52 -14.56 -57.01
C VAL A 177 1.80 -13.44 -58.00
N LYS A 178 1.01 -12.37 -57.99
CA LYS A 178 1.29 -11.20 -58.84
C LYS A 178 2.63 -10.56 -58.48
N SER A 179 2.94 -10.43 -57.19
CA SER A 179 4.25 -9.92 -56.76
C SER A 179 5.42 -10.83 -57.17
N PHE A 180 5.21 -12.15 -57.30
CA PHE A 180 6.19 -13.04 -57.93
C PHE A 180 6.33 -12.79 -59.45
N GLU A 181 5.23 -12.52 -60.15
CA GLU A 181 5.24 -12.13 -61.57
C GLU A 181 5.99 -10.80 -61.76
N ASP A 182 5.71 -9.79 -60.93
CA ASP A 182 6.40 -8.50 -60.91
C ASP A 182 7.90 -8.67 -60.68
N PHE A 183 8.30 -9.57 -59.76
CA PHE A 183 9.71 -9.91 -59.55
C PHE A 183 10.36 -10.50 -60.80
N HIS A 184 9.68 -11.42 -61.50
CA HIS A 184 10.19 -12.01 -62.73
C HIS A 184 10.33 -10.98 -63.84
N GLU A 185 9.34 -10.10 -64.02
CA GLU A 185 9.41 -8.99 -64.98
C GLU A 185 10.58 -8.05 -64.67
N LEU A 186 10.70 -7.59 -63.42
CA LEU A 186 11.80 -6.71 -62.98
C LEU A 186 13.18 -7.37 -63.14
N THR A 187 13.27 -8.68 -62.94
CA THR A 187 14.52 -9.45 -63.14
C THR A 187 14.84 -9.62 -64.63
N GLU A 188 13.84 -9.84 -65.49
CA GLU A 188 14.03 -9.91 -66.94
C GLU A 188 14.43 -8.57 -67.56
N GLU A 189 13.88 -7.48 -67.03
CA GLU A 189 14.23 -6.10 -67.36
C GLU A 189 15.62 -5.71 -66.84
N GLY A 190 16.10 -6.35 -65.77
CA GLY A 190 17.42 -6.08 -65.18
C GLY A 190 17.40 -5.03 -64.06
N ASN A 191 16.25 -4.81 -63.42
CA ASN A 191 16.01 -3.94 -62.28
C ASN A 191 16.18 -4.71 -60.94
N TYR A 192 17.40 -5.07 -60.56
CA TYR A 192 17.65 -5.96 -59.41
C TYR A 192 17.30 -5.36 -58.03
N PHE A 193 17.39 -4.03 -57.86
CA PHE A 193 17.01 -3.37 -56.60
C PHE A 193 15.50 -3.44 -56.33
N GLN A 194 14.69 -3.11 -57.34
CA GLN A 194 13.23 -3.19 -57.24
C GLN A 194 12.78 -4.65 -57.11
N ALA A 195 13.47 -5.56 -57.81
CA ALA A 195 13.25 -6.99 -57.66
C ALA A 195 13.53 -7.47 -56.22
N ARG A 196 14.57 -6.94 -55.54
CA ARG A 196 14.83 -7.24 -54.12
C ARG A 196 13.68 -6.78 -53.23
N GLU A 197 13.17 -5.58 -53.45
CA GLU A 197 12.06 -5.04 -52.66
C GLU A 197 10.78 -5.89 -52.84
N ALA A 198 10.47 -6.27 -54.09
CA ALA A 198 9.36 -7.17 -54.39
C ALA A 198 9.50 -8.53 -53.67
N LEU A 199 10.70 -9.13 -53.65
CA LEU A 199 10.94 -10.38 -52.89
C LEU A 199 10.73 -10.22 -51.38
N ILE A 200 11.15 -9.09 -50.80
CA ILE A 200 10.96 -8.83 -49.37
C ILE A 200 9.46 -8.71 -49.07
N GLN A 201 8.70 -7.99 -49.89
CA GLN A 201 7.25 -7.87 -49.76
C GLN A 201 6.53 -9.22 -49.89
N VAL A 202 6.97 -10.06 -50.82
CA VAL A 202 6.49 -11.45 -50.98
C VAL A 202 6.74 -12.25 -49.71
N ARG A 203 7.95 -12.20 -49.16
CA ARG A 203 8.29 -12.90 -47.91
C ARG A 203 7.41 -12.46 -46.76
N GLU A 204 7.27 -11.16 -46.53
CA GLU A 204 6.43 -10.61 -45.46
C GLU A 204 4.96 -11.02 -45.64
N SER A 205 4.46 -11.03 -46.88
CA SER A 205 3.09 -11.46 -47.18
C SER A 205 2.88 -12.94 -46.90
N LEU A 206 3.83 -13.81 -47.30
CA LEU A 206 3.76 -15.24 -47.01
C LEU A 206 3.86 -15.54 -45.52
N GLU A 207 4.71 -14.84 -44.78
CA GLU A 207 4.82 -14.98 -43.32
C GLU A 207 3.51 -14.59 -42.63
N LYS A 208 2.88 -13.48 -43.02
CA LYS A 208 1.56 -13.06 -42.54
C LYS A 208 0.48 -14.09 -42.87
N ILE A 209 0.45 -14.59 -44.10
CA ILE A 209 -0.52 -15.61 -44.53
C ILE A 209 -0.33 -16.91 -43.72
N ASN A 210 0.91 -17.37 -43.54
CA ASN A 210 1.17 -18.57 -42.76
C ASN A 210 0.77 -18.38 -41.29
N HIS A 211 1.03 -17.21 -40.72
CA HIS A 211 0.55 -16.87 -39.37
C HIS A 211 -0.98 -16.90 -39.26
N TRP A 212 -1.70 -16.34 -40.22
CA TRP A 212 -3.17 -16.42 -40.28
C TRP A 212 -3.68 -17.86 -40.40
N ILE A 213 -3.02 -18.70 -41.22
CA ILE A 213 -3.36 -20.12 -41.37
C ILE A 213 -3.19 -20.85 -40.04
N ASP A 214 -2.15 -20.55 -39.26
CA ASP A 214 -1.88 -21.23 -37.99
C ASP A 214 -2.81 -20.73 -36.85
N GLU A 215 -3.09 -19.43 -36.75
CA GLU A 215 -3.87 -18.85 -35.63
C GLU A 215 -5.38 -18.88 -35.82
N ILE A 216 -5.88 -18.52 -37.01
CA ILE A 216 -7.34 -18.36 -37.26
C ILE A 216 -8.14 -19.62 -36.92
N PRO A 217 -7.71 -20.85 -37.25
CA PRO A 217 -8.49 -22.05 -36.92
C PRO A 217 -8.77 -22.20 -35.42
N SER A 218 -7.77 -21.90 -34.58
CA SER A 218 -7.90 -22.00 -33.12
C SER A 218 -8.88 -20.94 -32.59
N LYS A 219 -8.77 -19.71 -33.10
CA LYS A 219 -9.65 -18.59 -32.71
C LYS A 219 -11.06 -18.74 -33.22
N LEU A 220 -11.23 -19.24 -34.44
CA LEU A 220 -12.55 -19.52 -35.01
C LEU A 220 -13.25 -20.60 -34.19
N LEU A 221 -12.55 -21.64 -33.74
CA LEU A 221 -13.13 -22.67 -32.87
C LEU A 221 -13.56 -22.08 -31.51
N GLN A 222 -12.72 -21.24 -30.91
CA GLN A 222 -12.99 -20.55 -29.65
C GLN A 222 -14.26 -19.66 -29.76
N VAL A 223 -14.34 -18.81 -30.79
CA VAL A 223 -15.43 -17.83 -30.96
C VAL A 223 -16.71 -18.47 -31.51
N SER A 224 -16.62 -19.52 -32.34
CA SER A 224 -17.81 -20.16 -32.93
C SER A 224 -18.46 -21.23 -32.06
N ARG A 225 -17.69 -21.90 -31.19
CA ARG A 225 -18.17 -23.04 -30.42
C ARG A 225 -18.04 -22.84 -28.93
N ASP A 226 -16.85 -22.53 -28.44
CA ASP A 226 -16.55 -22.61 -27.01
C ASP A 226 -17.17 -21.41 -26.26
N LEU A 227 -16.95 -20.16 -26.72
CA LEU A 227 -17.56 -18.97 -26.09
C LEU A 227 -19.08 -18.94 -26.20
N PRO A 228 -19.72 -19.25 -27.35
CA PRO A 228 -21.17 -19.36 -27.43
C PRO A 228 -21.74 -20.51 -26.59
N ALA A 229 -20.97 -21.57 -26.32
CA ALA A 229 -21.37 -22.60 -25.36
C ALA A 229 -21.35 -22.05 -23.93
N GLN A 230 -20.28 -21.36 -23.53
CA GLN A 230 -20.17 -20.72 -22.22
C GLN A 230 -21.26 -19.67 -21.98
N VAL A 231 -21.60 -18.85 -22.98
CA VAL A 231 -22.70 -17.87 -22.89
C VAL A 231 -24.06 -18.58 -22.69
N ARG A 232 -24.27 -19.72 -23.34
CA ARG A 232 -25.50 -20.53 -23.13
C ARG A 232 -25.51 -21.23 -21.78
N GLU A 233 -24.36 -21.69 -21.30
CA GLU A 233 -24.22 -22.23 -19.94
C GLU A 233 -24.53 -21.16 -18.90
N LEU A 234 -24.03 -19.94 -19.09
CA LEU A 234 -24.34 -18.79 -18.24
C LEU A 234 -25.85 -18.47 -18.25
N GLU A 235 -26.47 -18.41 -19.41
CA GLU A 235 -27.92 -18.18 -19.56
C GLU A 235 -28.75 -19.25 -18.84
N ASN A 236 -28.35 -20.52 -18.96
CA ASN A 236 -29.00 -21.62 -18.24
C ASN A 236 -28.76 -21.52 -16.72
N GLY A 237 -27.54 -21.19 -16.29
CA GLY A 237 -27.18 -20.99 -14.89
C GLY A 237 -27.99 -19.87 -14.24
N ILE A 238 -28.14 -18.73 -14.92
CA ILE A 238 -28.97 -17.60 -14.48
C ILE A 238 -30.43 -18.03 -14.36
N LEU A 239 -30.94 -18.82 -15.31
CA LEU A 239 -32.32 -19.32 -15.26
C LEU A 239 -32.52 -20.31 -14.08
N GLU A 240 -31.55 -21.19 -13.81
CA GLU A 240 -31.57 -22.08 -12.65
C GLU A 240 -31.53 -21.30 -11.32
N MET A 241 -30.71 -20.25 -11.25
CA MET A 241 -30.66 -19.34 -10.10
C MET A 241 -31.99 -18.60 -9.92
N LYS A 242 -32.59 -18.09 -10.99
CA LYS A 242 -33.93 -17.47 -10.92
C LYS A 242 -34.99 -18.46 -10.40
N ARG A 243 -34.92 -19.73 -10.81
CA ARG A 243 -35.84 -20.78 -10.32
C ARG A 243 -35.62 -21.18 -8.86
N THR A 244 -34.41 -21.02 -8.35
CA THR A 244 -34.06 -21.29 -6.95
C THR A 244 -34.29 -20.08 -6.03
N GLY A 245 -34.91 -19.01 -6.54
CA GLY A 245 -35.39 -17.87 -5.75
C GLY A 245 -34.38 -16.72 -5.61
N PHE A 246 -33.39 -16.62 -6.51
CA PHE A 246 -32.50 -15.47 -6.55
C PHE A 246 -33.13 -14.28 -7.28
N ALA A 247 -32.93 -13.08 -6.75
CA ALA A 247 -33.42 -11.81 -7.31
C ALA A 247 -32.56 -11.35 -8.51
N MET A 248 -32.49 -12.19 -9.55
CA MET A 248 -31.62 -11.98 -10.72
C MET A 248 -32.11 -10.85 -11.64
N ASP A 249 -33.34 -10.39 -11.46
CA ASP A 249 -33.98 -9.35 -12.27
C ASP A 249 -33.36 -7.95 -12.05
N LEU A 250 -32.51 -7.79 -11.04
CA LEU A 250 -31.85 -6.52 -10.70
C LEU A 250 -30.56 -6.25 -11.50
N PHE A 251 -29.96 -7.28 -12.12
CA PHE A 251 -28.62 -7.19 -12.69
C PHE A 251 -28.56 -6.94 -14.20
N ASN A 252 -29.69 -6.67 -14.88
CA ASN A 252 -29.75 -6.48 -16.34
C ASN A 252 -28.97 -7.54 -17.15
N PHE A 253 -28.88 -8.79 -16.66
CA PHE A 253 -28.09 -9.83 -17.30
C PHE A 253 -28.56 -10.13 -18.74
N GLU A 254 -29.82 -9.83 -19.08
CA GLU A 254 -30.32 -9.92 -20.46
C GLU A 254 -29.59 -8.95 -21.41
N GLU A 255 -29.31 -7.72 -20.97
CA GLU A 255 -28.56 -6.74 -21.76
C GLU A 255 -27.10 -7.20 -21.94
N VAL A 256 -26.46 -7.66 -20.86
CA VAL A 256 -25.08 -8.17 -20.89
C VAL A 256 -24.94 -9.38 -21.81
N ILE A 257 -25.87 -10.34 -21.76
CA ILE A 257 -25.85 -11.51 -22.65
C ILE A 257 -26.01 -11.09 -24.12
N GLN A 258 -26.85 -10.09 -24.41
CA GLN A 258 -26.98 -9.56 -25.77
C GLN A 258 -25.70 -8.85 -26.23
N GLU A 259 -25.06 -8.07 -25.35
CA GLU A 259 -23.76 -7.44 -25.64
C GLU A 259 -22.69 -8.49 -25.95
N LEU A 260 -22.56 -9.54 -25.12
CA LEU A 260 -21.62 -10.63 -25.37
C LEU A 260 -21.87 -11.34 -26.70
N ARG A 261 -23.14 -11.57 -27.07
CA ARG A 261 -23.51 -12.17 -28.37
C ARG A 261 -23.15 -11.25 -29.53
N ASN A 262 -23.40 -9.94 -29.40
CA ASN A 262 -23.03 -8.95 -30.41
C ASN A 262 -21.51 -8.87 -30.57
N GLU A 263 -20.76 -8.85 -29.47
CA GLU A 263 -19.29 -8.82 -29.50
C GLU A 263 -18.73 -10.07 -30.19
N LEU A 264 -19.25 -11.26 -29.86
CA LEU A 264 -18.89 -12.51 -30.53
C LEU A 264 -19.21 -12.49 -32.04
N GLU A 265 -20.35 -11.92 -32.45
CA GLU A 265 -20.70 -11.79 -33.87
C GLU A 265 -19.74 -10.81 -34.59
N THR A 266 -19.38 -9.70 -33.94
CA THR A 266 -18.37 -8.78 -34.52
C THR A 266 -16.99 -9.42 -34.58
N ALA A 267 -16.56 -10.18 -33.55
CA ALA A 267 -15.30 -10.91 -33.55
C ALA A 267 -15.26 -11.97 -34.67
N LEU A 268 -16.39 -12.67 -34.92
CA LEU A 268 -16.51 -13.57 -36.07
C LEU A 268 -16.36 -12.82 -37.39
N LYS A 269 -16.94 -11.61 -37.51
CA LYS A 269 -16.80 -10.79 -38.71
C LYS A 269 -15.35 -10.34 -38.91
N ASP A 270 -14.68 -9.90 -37.86
CA ASP A 270 -13.28 -9.45 -37.93
C ASP A 270 -12.33 -10.60 -38.30
N LEU A 271 -12.57 -11.81 -37.76
CA LEU A 271 -11.85 -13.02 -38.18
C LEU A 271 -12.09 -13.39 -39.65
N ARG A 272 -13.27 -13.08 -40.20
CA ARG A 272 -13.54 -13.27 -41.63
C ARG A 272 -12.81 -12.24 -42.50
N GLU A 273 -12.66 -11.01 -42.01
CA GLU A 273 -11.93 -9.92 -42.68
C GLU A 273 -10.41 -9.96 -42.43
N LEU A 274 -9.87 -11.05 -41.86
CA LEU A 274 -8.45 -11.26 -41.54
C LEU A 274 -7.87 -10.28 -40.50
N ARG A 275 -8.72 -9.67 -39.66
CA ARG A 275 -8.29 -8.78 -38.56
C ARG A 275 -8.12 -9.56 -37.26
N VAL A 276 -7.05 -10.36 -37.21
CA VAL A 276 -6.79 -11.29 -36.09
C VAL A 276 -6.57 -10.57 -34.77
N GLU A 277 -5.85 -9.44 -34.75
CA GLU A 277 -5.59 -8.68 -33.51
C GLU A 277 -6.86 -8.03 -32.93
N GLU A 278 -7.68 -7.39 -33.78
CA GLU A 278 -8.95 -6.79 -33.34
C GLU A 278 -9.90 -7.87 -32.78
N ALA A 279 -9.96 -9.03 -33.45
CA ALA A 279 -10.74 -10.17 -32.97
C ALA A 279 -10.21 -10.71 -31.64
N LYS A 280 -8.89 -10.73 -31.43
CA LYS A 280 -8.26 -11.20 -30.19
C LYS A 280 -8.59 -10.30 -29.01
N GLU A 281 -8.52 -8.98 -29.18
CA GLU A 281 -8.91 -8.03 -28.14
C GLU A 281 -10.38 -8.19 -27.74
N LYS A 282 -11.28 -8.31 -28.73
CA LYS A 282 -12.71 -8.54 -28.47
C LYS A 282 -12.96 -9.88 -27.77
N THR A 283 -12.26 -10.93 -28.20
CA THR A 283 -12.35 -12.26 -27.57
C THR A 283 -11.96 -12.20 -26.09
N LEU A 284 -10.87 -11.48 -25.77
CA LEU A 284 -10.42 -11.28 -24.39
C LEU A 284 -11.44 -10.50 -23.56
N LYS A 285 -12.04 -9.43 -24.11
CA LYS A 285 -13.11 -8.68 -23.42
C LYS A 285 -14.32 -9.54 -23.07
N VAL A 286 -14.73 -10.41 -23.99
CA VAL A 286 -15.81 -11.38 -23.76
C VAL A 286 -15.44 -12.34 -22.62
N GLU A 287 -14.19 -12.85 -22.60
CA GLU A 287 -13.71 -13.73 -21.53
C GLU A 287 -13.65 -13.03 -20.17
N GLU A 288 -13.14 -11.80 -20.11
CA GLU A 288 -13.09 -10.99 -18.88
C GLU A 288 -14.49 -10.71 -18.35
N THR A 289 -15.41 -10.33 -19.23
CA THR A 289 -16.81 -10.06 -18.86
C THR A 289 -17.51 -11.33 -18.39
N LEU A 290 -17.32 -12.46 -19.07
CA LEU A 290 -17.84 -13.75 -18.62
C LEU A 290 -17.31 -14.11 -17.22
N ALA A 291 -16.01 -13.97 -16.99
CA ALA A 291 -15.40 -14.27 -15.69
C ALA A 291 -15.96 -13.37 -14.57
N ALA A 292 -16.13 -12.08 -14.84
CA ALA A 292 -16.72 -11.14 -13.88
C ALA A 292 -18.16 -11.52 -13.50
N VAL A 293 -18.99 -11.88 -14.49
CA VAL A 293 -20.36 -12.32 -14.21
C VAL A 293 -20.36 -13.61 -13.40
N TYR A 294 -19.49 -14.59 -13.72
CA TYR A 294 -19.40 -15.81 -12.92
C TYR A 294 -18.98 -15.55 -11.46
N GLU A 295 -18.06 -14.61 -11.23
CA GLU A 295 -17.67 -14.21 -9.89
C GLU A 295 -18.84 -13.59 -9.10
N GLU A 296 -19.62 -12.70 -9.73
CA GLU A 296 -20.81 -12.13 -9.10
C GLU A 296 -21.85 -13.21 -8.74
N LEU A 297 -22.07 -14.17 -9.65
CA LEU A 297 -22.98 -15.29 -9.40
C LEU A 297 -22.49 -16.19 -8.28
N GLU A 298 -21.18 -16.45 -8.20
CA GLU A 298 -20.58 -17.25 -7.13
C GLU A 298 -20.69 -16.53 -5.78
N GLN A 299 -20.38 -15.24 -5.72
CA GLN A 299 -20.54 -14.43 -4.51
C GLN A 299 -22.00 -14.42 -4.03
N GLU A 300 -22.96 -14.32 -4.95
CA GLU A 300 -24.38 -14.36 -4.61
C GLU A 300 -24.80 -15.74 -4.08
N ALA A 301 -24.30 -16.82 -4.66
CA ALA A 301 -24.55 -18.18 -4.19
C ALA A 301 -23.95 -18.46 -2.81
N LEU A 302 -22.75 -17.95 -2.54
CA LEU A 302 -22.12 -18.02 -1.21
C LEU A 302 -22.91 -17.20 -0.19
N SER A 303 -23.24 -15.95 -0.54
CA SER A 303 -23.99 -15.03 0.32
C SER A 303 -25.34 -15.61 0.72
N LYS A 304 -26.03 -16.35 -0.15
CA LYS A 304 -27.28 -17.04 0.21
C LYS A 304 -27.10 -18.00 1.38
N ASN A 305 -26.08 -18.86 1.35
CA ASN A 305 -25.84 -19.83 2.41
C ASN A 305 -25.49 -19.15 3.74
N GLU A 306 -24.77 -18.02 3.68
CA GLU A 306 -24.42 -17.23 4.86
C GLU A 306 -25.67 -16.55 5.43
N VAL A 307 -26.45 -15.87 4.59
CA VAL A 307 -27.68 -15.18 5.00
C VAL A 307 -28.71 -16.17 5.55
N GLU A 308 -28.94 -17.33 4.92
CA GLU A 308 -29.89 -18.32 5.44
C GLU A 308 -29.50 -18.85 6.83
N LYS A 309 -28.21 -19.09 7.07
CA LYS A 309 -27.72 -19.51 8.40
C LYS A 309 -27.84 -18.39 9.41
N ALA A 310 -27.45 -17.18 9.03
CA ALA A 310 -27.48 -16.03 9.91
C ALA A 310 -28.93 -15.66 10.28
N LEU A 311 -29.88 -15.66 9.33
CA LEU A 311 -31.30 -15.44 9.61
C LEU A 311 -31.88 -16.43 10.63
N ASP A 312 -31.51 -17.72 10.61
CA ASP A 312 -31.97 -18.69 11.63
C ASP A 312 -31.34 -18.47 13.01
N VAL A 313 -30.07 -18.05 13.05
CA VAL A 313 -29.36 -17.74 14.31
C VAL A 313 -29.89 -16.43 14.91
N ASP A 314 -30.01 -15.39 14.08
CA ASP A 314 -30.44 -14.05 14.45
C ASP A 314 -31.91 -14.03 14.85
N GLY A 315 -32.77 -14.81 14.19
CA GLY A 315 -34.15 -15.00 14.62
C GLY A 315 -34.26 -15.57 16.04
N LYS A 316 -33.39 -16.54 16.41
CA LYS A 316 -33.32 -17.05 17.80
C LYS A 316 -32.75 -16.01 18.75
N ARG A 317 -31.73 -15.26 18.34
CA ARG A 317 -31.11 -14.19 19.14
C ARG A 317 -32.13 -13.09 19.45
N LEU A 318 -32.97 -12.72 18.49
CA LEU A 318 -34.02 -11.70 18.66
C LEU A 318 -35.03 -12.10 19.74
N HIS A 319 -35.42 -13.37 19.80
CA HIS A 319 -36.26 -13.90 20.88
C HIS A 319 -35.56 -13.85 22.24
N ILE A 320 -34.28 -14.21 22.32
CA ILE A 320 -33.51 -14.16 23.57
C ILE A 320 -33.38 -12.71 24.07
N ILE A 321 -33.15 -11.74 23.18
CA ILE A 321 -33.07 -10.32 23.54
C ILE A 321 -34.42 -9.81 24.04
N ALA A 322 -35.54 -10.23 23.41
CA ALA A 322 -36.87 -9.88 23.88
C ALA A 322 -37.12 -10.36 25.32
N ASP A 323 -36.76 -11.62 25.63
CA ASP A 323 -36.87 -12.18 26.97
C ASP A 323 -35.98 -11.42 27.98
N ARG A 324 -34.76 -11.06 27.58
CA ARG A 324 -33.83 -10.27 28.41
C ARG A 324 -34.34 -8.85 28.66
N LEU A 325 -34.94 -8.20 27.66
CA LEU A 325 -35.54 -6.87 27.80
C LEU A 325 -36.71 -6.89 28.77
N GLN A 326 -37.55 -7.93 28.69
CA GLN A 326 -38.65 -8.08 29.65
C GLN A 326 -38.13 -8.28 31.08
N LEU A 327 -37.09 -9.10 31.27
CA LEU A 327 -36.45 -9.26 32.58
C LEU A 327 -35.85 -7.94 33.08
N LEU A 328 -35.23 -7.15 32.21
CA LEU A 328 -34.67 -5.84 32.56
C LEU A 328 -35.77 -4.84 32.94
N GLN A 329 -36.93 -4.88 32.29
CA GLN A 329 -38.11 -4.08 32.67
C GLN A 329 -38.63 -4.48 34.06
N GLU A 330 -38.75 -5.78 34.34
CA GLU A 330 -39.17 -6.27 35.66
C GLU A 330 -38.18 -5.86 36.75
N GLU A 331 -36.88 -5.90 36.45
CA GLU A 331 -35.83 -5.39 37.34
C GLU A 331 -35.95 -3.87 37.53
N LEU A 332 -36.18 -3.10 36.46
CA LEU A 332 -36.39 -1.65 36.54
C LEU A 332 -37.60 -1.32 37.42
N ASP A 333 -38.72 -2.03 37.27
CA ASP A 333 -39.92 -1.82 38.10
C ASP A 333 -39.65 -2.12 39.58
N ALA A 334 -38.90 -3.19 39.86
CA ALA A 334 -38.47 -3.53 41.22
C ALA A 334 -37.54 -2.47 41.82
N VAL A 335 -36.61 -1.95 41.00
CA VAL A 335 -35.69 -0.88 41.40
C VAL A 335 -36.47 0.43 41.59
N LYS A 336 -37.44 0.77 40.73
CA LYS A 336 -38.31 1.96 40.87
C LYS A 336 -39.15 1.94 42.15
N ALA A 337 -39.59 0.76 42.58
CA ALA A 337 -40.30 0.60 43.84
C ALA A 337 -39.40 0.81 45.07
N SER A 338 -38.09 0.55 44.94
CA SER A 338 -37.13 0.55 46.03
C SER A 338 -36.29 1.84 46.10
N TYR A 339 -36.00 2.45 44.94
CA TYR A 339 -35.14 3.62 44.77
C TYR A 339 -35.86 4.70 43.97
N ARG A 340 -35.55 5.96 44.26
CA ARG A 340 -36.02 7.09 43.46
C ARG A 340 -35.04 7.26 42.30
N LEU A 341 -35.30 6.58 41.19
CA LEU A 341 -34.48 6.74 39.98
C LEU A 341 -34.64 8.14 39.39
N SER A 342 -33.56 8.63 38.78
CA SER A 342 -33.64 9.77 37.86
C SER A 342 -34.51 9.36 36.65
N GLU A 343 -35.32 10.28 36.14
CA GLU A 343 -36.13 10.08 34.92
C GLU A 343 -35.28 9.70 33.69
N GLU A 344 -33.96 9.86 33.75
CA GLU A 344 -33.01 9.60 32.68
C GLU A 344 -32.83 8.09 32.41
N ASN A 345 -32.68 7.29 33.46
CA ASN A 345 -32.52 5.82 33.34
C ASN A 345 -33.80 5.13 32.83
N GLU A 346 -34.98 5.72 33.11
CA GLU A 346 -36.26 5.22 32.60
C GLU A 346 -36.38 5.47 31.09
N LYS A 347 -35.97 6.66 30.63
CA LYS A 347 -35.91 6.99 29.20
C LYS A 347 -34.89 6.14 28.44
N GLU A 348 -33.79 5.75 29.08
CA GLU A 348 -32.80 4.86 28.47
C GLU A 348 -33.38 3.45 28.21
N VAL A 349 -34.08 2.88 29.19
CA VAL A 349 -34.73 1.56 29.01
C VAL A 349 -35.90 1.64 28.03
N GLU A 350 -36.68 2.73 28.02
CA GLU A 350 -37.69 2.96 26.98
C GLU A 350 -37.07 3.08 25.58
N ALA A 351 -35.94 3.79 25.45
CA ALA A 351 -35.21 3.91 24.20
C ALA A 351 -34.69 2.54 23.71
N TYR A 352 -34.23 1.65 24.60
CA TYR A 352 -33.82 0.30 24.22
C TYR A 352 -34.97 -0.53 23.65
N LEU A 353 -36.19 -0.37 24.19
CA LEU A 353 -37.37 -1.06 23.65
C LEU A 353 -37.77 -0.55 22.28
N ASP A 354 -37.71 0.76 22.08
CA ASP A 354 -38.03 1.35 20.78
C ASP A 354 -36.95 0.98 19.75
N HIS A 355 -35.68 1.00 20.14
CA HIS A 355 -34.59 0.52 19.29
C HIS A 355 -34.72 -0.97 18.95
N TRP A 356 -35.09 -1.82 19.92
CA TRP A 356 -35.38 -3.23 19.68
C TRP A 356 -36.58 -3.42 18.73
N LYS A 357 -37.65 -2.62 18.86
CA LYS A 357 -38.78 -2.68 17.93
C LYS A 357 -38.35 -2.31 16.51
N GLU A 358 -37.54 -1.27 16.34
CA GLU A 358 -36.97 -0.88 15.04
C GLU A 358 -36.08 -1.97 14.46
N LEU A 359 -35.22 -2.58 15.28
CA LEU A 359 -34.38 -3.72 14.90
C LEU A 359 -35.21 -4.95 14.53
N SER A 360 -36.31 -5.23 15.25
CA SER A 360 -37.21 -6.34 14.93
C SER A 360 -37.99 -6.11 13.64
N ALA A 361 -38.41 -4.87 13.39
CA ALA A 361 -39.13 -4.49 12.18
C ALA A 361 -38.21 -4.53 10.97
N SER A 362 -36.98 -4.01 11.08
CA SER A 362 -35.97 -4.10 10.01
C SER A 362 -35.61 -5.57 9.72
N PHE A 363 -35.42 -6.40 10.74
CA PHE A 363 -35.20 -7.84 10.56
C PHE A 363 -36.37 -8.54 9.87
N ALA A 364 -37.61 -8.25 10.25
CA ALA A 364 -38.79 -8.80 9.59
C ALA A 364 -38.87 -8.36 8.11
N VAL A 365 -38.54 -7.10 7.81
CA VAL A 365 -38.45 -6.62 6.43
C VAL A 365 -37.36 -7.37 5.66
N MET A 366 -36.18 -7.57 6.24
CA MET A 366 -35.10 -8.36 5.62
C MET A 366 -35.51 -9.82 5.39
N GLU A 367 -36.18 -10.46 6.33
CA GLU A 367 -36.70 -11.83 6.18
C GLU A 367 -37.74 -11.92 5.06
N THR A 368 -38.65 -10.95 4.98
CA THR A 368 -39.64 -10.89 3.88
C THR A 368 -38.98 -10.61 2.54
N ALA A 369 -38.02 -9.69 2.47
CA ALA A 369 -37.30 -9.36 1.25
C ALA A 369 -36.47 -10.54 0.73
N ALA A 370 -35.83 -11.30 1.64
CA ALA A 370 -35.10 -12.52 1.32
C ALA A 370 -36.02 -13.65 0.81
N ARG A 371 -37.23 -13.80 1.39
CA ARG A 371 -38.22 -14.80 0.95
C ARG A 371 -38.91 -14.45 -0.35
N GLU A 372 -39.24 -13.18 -0.55
CA GLU A 372 -39.95 -12.69 -1.74
C GLU A 372 -39.00 -12.43 -2.91
N GLY A 373 -37.68 -12.51 -2.70
CA GLY A 373 -36.68 -12.28 -3.75
C GLY A 373 -36.66 -10.82 -4.22
N GLY A 374 -36.94 -9.88 -3.30
CA GLY A 374 -36.97 -8.45 -3.62
C GLY A 374 -35.59 -7.79 -3.62
N GLN A 375 -34.58 -8.43 -3.02
CA GLN A 375 -33.22 -7.93 -2.91
C GLN A 375 -32.19 -9.05 -3.11
N THR A 376 -31.01 -8.66 -3.58
CA THR A 376 -29.82 -9.50 -3.72
C THR A 376 -29.31 -9.96 -2.34
N TYR A 377 -28.91 -11.22 -2.21
CA TYR A 377 -28.38 -11.80 -0.97
C TYR A 377 -27.08 -11.10 -0.54
N THR A 378 -26.28 -10.63 -1.49
CA THR A 378 -25.07 -9.84 -1.21
C THR A 378 -25.40 -8.56 -0.45
N ILE A 379 -26.42 -7.80 -0.86
CA ILE A 379 -26.87 -6.58 -0.16
C ILE A 379 -27.45 -6.95 1.21
N THR A 380 -28.25 -8.02 1.26
CA THR A 380 -28.84 -8.53 2.51
C THR A 380 -27.76 -8.91 3.50
N SER A 381 -26.64 -9.50 3.06
CA SER A 381 -25.52 -9.87 3.92
C SER A 381 -24.84 -8.67 4.58
N VAL A 382 -24.74 -7.54 3.87
CA VAL A 382 -24.18 -6.29 4.40
C VAL A 382 -25.14 -5.69 5.43
N GLN A 383 -26.43 -5.62 5.09
CA GLN A 383 -27.46 -5.14 6.03
C GLN A 383 -27.53 -6.00 7.29
N LEU A 384 -27.36 -7.31 7.15
CA LEU A 384 -27.38 -8.24 8.29
C LEU A 384 -26.17 -8.03 9.21
N LYS A 385 -24.99 -7.73 8.66
CA LYS A 385 -23.81 -7.38 9.46
C LYS A 385 -23.98 -6.05 10.20
N GLU A 386 -24.55 -5.03 9.55
CA GLU A 386 -24.88 -3.76 10.22
C GLU A 386 -25.90 -3.97 11.34
N TRP A 387 -26.89 -4.83 11.10
CA TRP A 387 -27.88 -5.20 12.10
C TRP A 387 -27.25 -5.96 13.28
N GLU A 388 -26.33 -6.89 13.02
CA GLU A 388 -25.60 -7.64 14.06
C GLU A 388 -24.78 -6.69 14.96
N GLU A 389 -24.12 -5.70 14.38
CA GLU A 389 -23.38 -4.67 15.14
C GLU A 389 -24.32 -3.82 16.03
N GLN A 390 -25.48 -3.42 15.50
CA GLN A 390 -26.48 -2.69 16.29
C GLN A 390 -27.05 -3.54 17.43
N VAL A 391 -27.26 -4.84 17.20
CA VAL A 391 -27.72 -5.78 18.21
C VAL A 391 -26.67 -6.00 19.29
N GLU A 392 -25.40 -6.13 18.94
CA GLU A 392 -24.31 -6.22 19.91
C GLU A 392 -24.20 -4.94 20.76
N GLY A 393 -24.35 -3.77 20.15
CA GLY A 393 -24.39 -2.49 20.86
C GLY A 393 -25.54 -2.42 21.86
N LEU A 394 -26.74 -2.87 21.47
CA LEU A 394 -27.91 -2.96 22.37
C LEU A 394 -27.65 -3.93 23.53
N GLU A 395 -27.12 -5.13 23.25
CA GLU A 395 -26.82 -6.14 24.27
C GLU A 395 -25.79 -5.62 25.30
N GLN A 396 -24.75 -4.92 24.84
CA GLN A 396 -23.76 -4.30 25.73
C GLN A 396 -24.40 -3.22 26.61
N ALA A 397 -25.20 -2.32 26.03
CA ALA A 397 -25.87 -1.26 26.77
C ALA A 397 -26.86 -1.82 27.82
N MET A 398 -27.57 -2.91 27.48
CA MET A 398 -28.42 -3.62 28.43
C MET A 398 -27.62 -4.23 29.59
N GLU A 399 -26.48 -4.86 29.31
CA GLU A 399 -25.63 -5.46 30.36
C GLU A 399 -25.00 -4.39 31.25
N GLU A 400 -24.59 -3.24 30.70
CA GLU A 400 -24.13 -2.09 31.47
C GLU A 400 -25.22 -1.55 32.40
N THR A 401 -26.44 -1.41 31.91
CA THR A 401 -27.59 -0.95 32.70
C THR A 401 -27.89 -1.92 33.84
N LYS A 402 -27.85 -3.22 33.55
CA LYS A 402 -28.01 -4.27 34.56
C LYS A 402 -26.89 -4.23 35.60
N GLY A 403 -25.64 -4.08 35.16
CA GLY A 403 -24.49 -3.89 36.02
C GLY A 403 -24.66 -2.69 36.94
N ASN A 404 -25.20 -1.58 36.44
CA ASN A 404 -25.50 -0.39 37.24
C ASN A 404 -26.55 -0.68 38.34
N PHE A 405 -27.59 -1.47 38.06
CA PHE A 405 -28.57 -1.88 39.06
C PHE A 405 -27.96 -2.79 40.15
N ASP A 406 -27.10 -3.73 39.77
CA ASP A 406 -26.42 -4.59 40.73
C ASP A 406 -25.39 -3.82 41.58
N HIS A 407 -24.68 -2.85 40.98
CA HIS A 407 -23.82 -1.92 41.70
C HIS A 407 -24.61 -1.09 42.72
N LEU A 408 -25.81 -0.61 42.36
CA LEU A 408 -26.66 0.16 43.28
C LEU A 408 -27.02 -0.67 44.52
N ARG A 409 -27.39 -1.95 44.33
CA ARG A 409 -27.70 -2.88 45.43
C ARG A 409 -26.47 -3.20 46.28
N GLN A 410 -25.30 -3.35 45.65
CA GLN A 410 -24.05 -3.59 46.36
C GLN A 410 -23.65 -2.38 47.20
N ASP A 411 -23.82 -1.18 46.67
CA ASP A 411 -23.52 0.07 47.36
C ASP A 411 -24.44 0.31 48.55
N GLU A 412 -25.73 -0.01 48.43
CA GLU A 412 -26.66 0.02 49.57
C GLU A 412 -26.19 -0.92 50.69
N ARG A 413 -25.85 -2.17 50.36
CA ARG A 413 -25.35 -3.15 51.34
C ARG A 413 -24.06 -2.67 52.00
N SER A 414 -23.12 -2.15 51.20
CA SER A 414 -21.85 -1.60 51.69
C SER A 414 -22.08 -0.41 52.62
N ALA A 415 -22.99 0.50 52.27
CA ALA A 415 -23.38 1.63 53.11
C ALA A 415 -24.00 1.17 54.43
N ALA A 416 -24.91 0.20 54.40
CA ALA A 416 -25.53 -0.37 55.59
C ALA A 416 -24.50 -1.05 56.52
N ASP A 417 -23.59 -1.84 55.96
CA ASP A 417 -22.52 -2.51 56.71
C ASP A 417 -21.59 -1.49 57.39
N LYS A 418 -21.21 -0.41 56.69
CA LYS A 418 -20.40 0.68 57.24
C LYS A 418 -21.10 1.36 58.42
N VAL A 419 -22.38 1.69 58.30
CA VAL A 419 -23.14 2.33 59.39
C VAL A 419 -23.19 1.41 60.62
N ILE A 420 -23.41 0.10 60.41
CA ILE A 420 -23.41 -0.89 61.50
C ILE A 420 -22.03 -0.98 62.17
N GLU A 421 -20.96 -1.03 61.39
CA GLU A 421 -19.58 -1.06 61.89
C GLU A 421 -19.27 0.19 62.72
N ARG A 422 -19.51 1.37 62.17
CA ARG A 422 -19.26 2.66 62.84
C ARG A 422 -20.10 2.81 64.10
N ARG A 423 -21.34 2.30 64.13
CA ARG A 423 -22.16 2.27 65.34
C ARG A 423 -21.59 1.35 66.42
N ARG A 424 -21.08 0.17 66.04
CA ARG A 424 -20.37 -0.72 66.99
C ARG A 424 -19.10 -0.06 67.51
N PHE A 425 -18.38 0.62 66.63
CA PHE A 425 -17.16 1.35 66.96
C PHE A 425 -17.43 2.47 67.98
N LEU A 426 -18.42 3.34 67.73
CA LEU A 426 -18.80 4.41 68.65
C LEU A 426 -19.28 3.87 70.02
N ARG A 427 -19.98 2.73 70.04
CA ARG A 427 -20.36 2.04 71.29
C ARG A 427 -19.13 1.57 72.06
N ASN A 428 -18.13 1.03 71.38
CA ASN A 428 -16.87 0.62 71.99
C ASN A 428 -16.08 1.82 72.50
N LEU A 429 -16.03 2.93 71.76
CA LEU A 429 -15.42 4.20 72.18
C LEU A 429 -16.06 4.71 73.48
N LYS A 430 -17.40 4.76 73.54
CA LYS A 430 -18.15 5.10 74.77
C LYS A 430 -17.83 4.16 75.93
N ARG A 431 -17.69 2.86 75.66
CA ARG A 431 -17.32 1.88 76.69
C ARG A 431 -15.89 2.11 77.20
N LYS A 432 -14.92 2.35 76.30
CA LYS A 432 -13.53 2.70 76.66
C LYS A 432 -13.49 3.95 77.55
N LEU A 433 -14.25 4.99 77.17
CA LEU A 433 -14.35 6.22 77.94
C LEU A 433 -14.96 5.99 79.34
N LYS A 434 -16.03 5.19 79.45
CA LYS A 434 -16.64 4.84 80.75
C LYS A 434 -15.73 3.99 81.65
N LEU A 435 -14.87 3.15 81.07
CA LEU A 435 -13.92 2.32 81.82
C LEU A 435 -12.67 3.09 82.25
N SER A 436 -12.40 4.25 81.65
CA SER A 436 -11.27 5.09 82.03
C SER A 436 -11.48 5.71 83.43
N THR A 437 -10.41 5.78 84.23
CA THR A 437 -10.41 6.34 85.60
C THR A 437 -10.55 7.87 85.63
N LEU A 438 -10.97 8.49 84.53
CA LEU A 438 -11.05 9.94 84.40
C LEU A 438 -12.18 10.51 85.29
N PRO A 439 -11.89 11.52 86.13
CA PRO A 439 -12.90 12.10 87.03
C PRO A 439 -14.10 12.72 86.30
N LYS A 440 -13.86 13.39 85.17
CA LYS A 440 -14.91 14.10 84.42
C LYS A 440 -14.53 14.26 82.95
N VAL A 441 -15.36 13.73 82.05
CA VAL A 441 -15.19 13.93 80.60
C VAL A 441 -15.49 15.39 80.21
N PRO A 442 -14.65 16.04 79.39
CA PRO A 442 -14.88 17.39 78.87
C PRO A 442 -16.22 17.52 78.15
N GLN A 443 -16.81 18.70 78.23
CA GLN A 443 -18.11 18.96 77.61
C GLN A 443 -18.04 18.89 76.08
N LEU A 444 -16.97 19.42 75.48
CA LEU A 444 -16.73 19.41 74.02
C LEU A 444 -16.76 17.99 73.44
N THR A 445 -16.12 17.03 74.10
CA THR A 445 -16.07 15.63 73.64
C THR A 445 -17.40 14.92 73.77
N LYS A 446 -18.20 15.27 74.78
CA LYS A 446 -19.57 14.76 74.89
C LYS A 446 -20.44 15.26 73.75
N GLU A 447 -20.28 16.52 73.38
CA GLU A 447 -21.00 17.13 72.27
C GLU A 447 -20.64 16.45 70.95
N LEU A 448 -19.35 16.23 70.67
CA LEU A 448 -18.88 15.48 69.49
C LEU A 448 -19.43 14.05 69.44
N ILE A 449 -19.45 13.34 70.57
CA ILE A 449 -20.02 11.98 70.62
C ILE A 449 -21.54 11.98 70.37
N ILE A 450 -22.25 13.00 70.87
CA ILE A 450 -23.70 13.14 70.65
C ILE A 450 -23.99 13.53 69.20
N GLU A 451 -23.15 14.37 68.60
CA GLU A 451 -23.24 14.76 67.19
C GLU A 451 -23.00 13.58 66.27
N ALA A 452 -21.95 12.78 66.53
CA ALA A 452 -21.69 11.53 65.81
C ALA A 452 -22.87 10.54 65.93
N GLU A 453 -23.49 10.40 67.11
CA GLU A 453 -24.70 9.57 67.27
C GLU A 453 -25.90 10.10 66.48
N LYS A 454 -26.09 11.43 66.45
CA LYS A 454 -27.17 12.04 65.69
C LYS A 454 -26.98 11.82 64.19
N LYS A 455 -25.75 11.99 63.68
CA LYS A 455 -25.41 11.78 62.27
C LYS A 455 -25.52 10.32 61.86
N LEU A 456 -25.06 9.37 62.69
CA LEU A 456 -25.28 7.94 62.45
C LEU A 456 -26.78 7.58 62.46
N SER A 457 -27.56 8.11 63.41
CA SER A 457 -29.01 7.87 63.43
C SER A 457 -29.73 8.53 62.25
N HIS A 458 -29.19 9.63 61.72
CA HIS A 458 -29.69 10.24 60.50
C HIS A 458 -29.40 9.35 59.29
N ALA A 459 -28.16 8.86 59.14
CA ALA A 459 -27.79 7.91 58.09
C ALA A 459 -28.64 6.63 58.13
N GLU A 460 -28.94 6.09 59.32
CA GLU A 460 -29.86 4.95 59.47
C GLU A 460 -31.28 5.27 58.99
N LYS A 461 -31.81 6.45 59.31
CA LYS A 461 -33.14 6.86 58.84
C LYS A 461 -33.17 7.02 57.33
N VAL A 462 -32.14 7.63 56.74
CA VAL A 462 -32.04 7.79 55.29
C VAL A 462 -31.97 6.42 54.63
N LEU A 463 -31.28 5.43 55.22
CA LEU A 463 -31.27 4.04 54.73
C LEU A 463 -32.62 3.30 54.88
N GLU A 464 -33.48 3.70 55.83
CA GLU A 464 -34.82 3.13 56.03
C GLU A 464 -35.90 3.79 55.15
N GLU A 465 -35.60 4.92 54.51
CA GLU A 465 -36.54 5.63 53.64
C GLU A 465 -36.75 4.89 52.32
N VAL A 466 -38.02 4.63 51.99
CA VAL A 466 -38.44 4.08 50.69
C VAL A 466 -39.35 5.10 50.00
N PRO A 467 -39.02 5.60 48.81
CA PRO A 467 -37.89 5.21 47.95
C PRO A 467 -36.55 5.87 48.33
N LEU A 468 -35.46 5.09 48.25
CA LEU A 468 -34.12 5.50 48.65
C LEU A 468 -33.42 6.36 47.58
N VAL A 469 -32.69 7.40 47.99
CA VAL A 469 -31.80 8.19 47.13
C VAL A 469 -30.35 7.90 47.50
N MET A 470 -29.62 7.20 46.63
CA MET A 470 -28.26 6.73 46.97
C MET A 470 -27.22 7.86 47.09
N GLU A 471 -27.43 9.00 46.44
CA GLU A 471 -26.57 10.18 46.60
C GLU A 471 -26.66 10.74 48.04
N ASP A 472 -27.88 10.86 48.55
CA ASP A 472 -28.14 11.29 49.93
C ASP A 472 -27.59 10.28 50.94
N VAL A 473 -27.73 8.97 50.67
CA VAL A 473 -27.13 7.91 51.50
C VAL A 473 -25.61 8.03 51.55
N ARG A 474 -24.94 8.17 50.39
CA ARG A 474 -23.47 8.29 50.34
C ARG A 474 -22.99 9.52 51.11
N SER A 475 -23.66 10.65 50.93
CA SER A 475 -23.36 11.88 51.67
C SER A 475 -23.57 11.70 53.18
N ALA A 476 -24.74 11.18 53.60
CA ALA A 476 -25.07 10.97 55.00
C ALA A 476 -24.12 9.98 55.70
N VAL A 477 -23.71 8.90 55.02
CA VAL A 477 -22.72 7.95 55.54
C VAL A 477 -21.34 8.60 55.65
N SER A 478 -20.88 9.33 54.63
CA SER A 478 -19.59 10.03 54.68
C SER A 478 -19.54 11.06 55.81
N GLU A 479 -20.58 11.88 55.97
CA GLU A 479 -20.68 12.83 57.07
C GLU A 479 -20.66 12.12 58.44
N ALA A 480 -21.36 10.98 58.56
CA ALA A 480 -21.36 10.21 59.79
C ALA A 480 -19.99 9.59 60.08
N GLU A 481 -19.26 9.12 59.07
CA GLU A 481 -17.88 8.63 59.22
C GLU A 481 -16.94 9.73 59.72
N GLU A 482 -16.97 10.91 59.08
CA GLU A 482 -16.13 12.05 59.48
C GLU A 482 -16.37 12.46 60.94
N GLU A 483 -17.63 12.53 61.38
CA GLU A 483 -17.96 12.88 62.76
C GLU A 483 -17.56 11.80 63.76
N VAL A 484 -17.64 10.52 63.39
CA VAL A 484 -17.14 9.40 64.21
C VAL A 484 -15.62 9.46 64.35
N ASP A 485 -14.89 9.75 63.28
CA ASP A 485 -13.43 9.87 63.29
C ASP A 485 -12.98 11.10 64.10
N LYS A 486 -13.71 12.23 64.04
CA LYS A 486 -13.48 13.39 64.93
C LYS A 486 -13.70 13.02 66.40
N ALA A 487 -14.77 12.30 66.70
CA ALA A 487 -15.06 11.85 68.06
C ALA A 487 -14.00 10.85 68.57
N GLU A 488 -13.48 9.98 67.71
CA GLU A 488 -12.38 9.07 68.02
C GLU A 488 -11.13 9.84 68.41
N ASN A 489 -10.63 10.71 67.53
CA ASN A 489 -9.44 11.51 67.77
C ASN A 489 -9.54 12.33 69.07
N ALA A 490 -10.71 12.93 69.33
CA ALA A 490 -10.93 13.69 70.56
C ALA A 490 -10.89 12.80 71.82
N VAL A 491 -11.49 11.61 71.78
CA VAL A 491 -11.47 10.67 72.90
C VAL A 491 -10.08 10.10 73.12
N GLU A 492 -9.36 9.73 72.07
CA GLU A 492 -8.00 9.22 72.17
C GLU A 492 -7.04 10.28 72.73
N LYS A 493 -7.12 11.52 72.24
CA LYS A 493 -6.35 12.64 72.79
C LYS A 493 -6.60 12.82 74.29
N ILE A 494 -7.87 12.83 74.72
CA ILE A 494 -8.21 12.97 76.15
C ILE A 494 -7.73 11.79 77.00
N LEU A 495 -7.83 10.56 76.47
CA LEU A 495 -7.34 9.39 77.17
C LEU A 495 -5.81 9.42 77.30
N ALA A 496 -5.10 9.86 76.26
CA ALA A 496 -3.65 10.03 76.27
C ALA A 496 -3.21 11.14 77.24
N ASP A 497 -3.78 12.34 77.09
CA ASP A 497 -3.49 13.51 77.93
C ASP A 497 -3.83 13.23 79.39
N GLY A 498 -4.97 12.59 79.65
CA GLY A 498 -5.38 12.20 80.99
C GLY A 498 -4.44 11.19 81.65
N LYS A 499 -3.99 10.15 80.91
CA LYS A 499 -3.01 9.18 81.42
C LYS A 499 -1.65 9.83 81.68
N LEU A 500 -1.20 10.69 80.78
CA LEU A 500 0.07 11.41 80.90
C LEU A 500 0.03 12.36 82.10
N ALA A 501 -1.02 13.18 82.23
CA ALA A 501 -1.19 14.10 83.34
C ALA A 501 -1.24 13.36 84.68
N GLU A 502 -1.95 12.22 84.76
CA GLU A 502 -1.97 11.40 85.98
C GLU A 502 -0.57 10.92 86.37
N LYS A 503 0.20 10.35 85.42
CA LYS A 503 1.57 9.89 85.69
C LYS A 503 2.50 11.04 86.06
N VAL A 504 2.41 12.19 85.38
CA VAL A 504 3.24 13.37 85.66
C VAL A 504 2.91 13.94 87.04
N ILE A 505 1.64 14.01 87.44
CA ILE A 505 1.22 14.41 88.80
C ILE A 505 1.75 13.41 89.83
N GLN A 506 1.63 12.09 89.58
CA GLN A 506 2.17 11.07 90.48
C GLN A 506 3.70 11.18 90.65
N TYR A 507 4.43 11.46 89.58
CA TYR A 507 5.87 11.70 89.64
C TYR A 507 6.21 13.01 90.37
N GLY A 508 5.49 14.09 90.06
CA GLY A 508 5.63 15.40 90.70
C GLY A 508 5.38 15.36 92.21
N ASN A 509 4.54 14.46 92.70
CA ASN A 509 4.29 14.26 94.14
C ASN A 509 5.56 13.97 94.95
N ARG A 510 6.61 13.41 94.34
CA ARG A 510 7.89 13.14 95.01
C ARG A 510 8.64 14.42 95.41
N TYR A 511 8.37 15.54 94.74
CA TYR A 511 9.09 16.80 94.91
C TYR A 511 8.29 17.86 95.68
N ARG A 512 7.04 17.56 96.08
CA ARG A 512 6.12 18.48 96.78
C ARG A 512 6.70 19.09 98.05
N SER A 513 7.43 18.32 98.83
CA SER A 513 8.00 18.77 100.11
C SER A 513 9.29 19.58 99.96
N ARG A 514 9.85 19.66 98.74
CA ARG A 514 11.15 20.32 98.49
C ARG A 514 11.00 21.71 97.86
N ASN A 515 9.86 22.03 97.25
CA ASN A 515 9.65 23.31 96.59
C ASN A 515 8.18 23.72 96.64
N ASP A 516 7.88 24.79 97.38
CA ASP A 516 6.51 25.31 97.56
C ASP A 516 5.89 25.77 96.24
N HIS A 517 6.70 26.25 95.29
CA HIS A 517 6.20 26.71 93.99
C HIS A 517 5.71 25.55 93.12
N VAL A 518 6.38 24.39 93.18
CA VAL A 518 5.97 23.16 92.49
C VAL A 518 4.67 22.63 93.11
N ASN A 519 4.53 22.73 94.43
CA ASN A 519 3.31 22.31 95.12
C ASN A 519 2.08 23.15 94.68
N ILE A 520 2.23 24.46 94.53
CA ILE A 520 1.14 25.34 94.07
C ILE A 520 0.70 24.99 92.64
N LEU A 521 1.65 24.79 91.72
CA LEU A 521 1.33 24.44 90.32
C LEU A 521 0.71 23.05 90.20
N LEU A 522 1.17 22.07 90.99
CA LEU A 522 0.56 20.73 91.02
C LEU A 522 -0.86 20.75 91.63
N LEU A 523 -1.13 21.60 92.61
CA LEU A 523 -2.49 21.78 93.14
C LEU A 523 -3.43 22.41 92.10
N GLN A 524 -2.94 23.38 91.31
CA GLN A 524 -3.68 23.95 90.19
C GLN A 524 -3.93 22.90 89.09
N ALA A 525 -2.91 22.10 88.75
CA ALA A 525 -3.04 21.00 87.80
C ALA A 525 -4.04 19.93 88.29
N GLU A 526 -4.04 19.57 89.58
CA GLU A 526 -5.01 18.63 90.16
C GLU A 526 -6.44 19.17 90.10
N ASP A 527 -6.64 20.46 90.40
CA ASP A 527 -7.96 21.09 90.33
C ASP A 527 -8.47 21.10 88.88
N LYS A 528 -7.62 21.48 87.92
CA LYS A 528 -7.94 21.41 86.48
C LYS A 528 -8.21 19.98 86.01
N PHE A 529 -7.44 18.99 86.47
CA PHE A 529 -7.65 17.57 86.17
C PHE A 529 -9.01 17.07 86.70
N ARG A 530 -9.43 17.52 87.88
CA ARG A 530 -10.76 17.21 88.44
C ARG A 530 -11.90 17.92 87.71
N GLN A 531 -11.65 19.13 87.21
CA GLN A 531 -12.61 19.91 86.43
C GLN A 531 -12.78 19.37 85.00
N GLY A 532 -11.82 18.59 84.51
CA GLY A 532 -11.84 17.94 83.19
C GLY A 532 -11.01 18.67 82.13
N TYR A 533 -10.18 19.64 82.49
CA TYR A 533 -9.27 20.32 81.54
C TYR A 533 -7.94 19.57 81.47
N TYR A 534 -7.93 18.42 80.80
CA TYR A 534 -6.78 17.50 80.77
C TYR A 534 -5.54 18.04 80.06
N GLU A 535 -5.72 18.77 78.96
CA GLU A 535 -4.64 19.42 78.22
C GLU A 535 -3.96 20.50 79.08
N GLU A 536 -4.74 21.40 79.68
CA GLU A 536 -4.20 22.42 80.59
C GLU A 536 -3.60 21.82 81.87
N ALA A 537 -4.16 20.72 82.38
CA ALA A 537 -3.62 20.01 83.53
C ALA A 537 -2.27 19.36 83.20
N LEU A 538 -2.12 18.81 82.00
CA LEU A 538 -0.87 18.27 81.51
C LEU A 538 0.19 19.38 81.42
N GLU A 539 -0.12 20.49 80.74
CA GLU A 539 0.81 21.62 80.59
C GLU A 539 1.29 22.16 81.94
N GLN A 540 0.38 22.38 82.89
CA GLN A 540 0.73 22.87 84.23
C GLN A 540 1.52 21.85 85.04
N SER A 541 1.20 20.55 84.91
CA SER A 541 1.95 19.48 85.58
C SER A 541 3.36 19.33 85.02
N VAL A 542 3.53 19.52 83.70
CA VAL A 542 4.82 19.51 83.02
C VAL A 542 5.63 20.73 83.44
N GLU A 543 5.07 21.94 83.40
CA GLU A 543 5.77 23.17 83.80
C GLU A 543 6.25 23.11 85.26
N ALA A 544 5.47 22.46 86.14
CA ALA A 544 5.83 22.24 87.53
C ALA A 544 7.06 21.32 87.68
N VAL A 545 7.15 20.27 86.86
CA VAL A 545 8.20 19.25 86.97
C VAL A 545 9.46 19.64 86.16
N GLU A 546 9.32 20.35 85.04
CA GLU A 546 10.44 20.86 84.23
C GLU A 546 11.35 21.84 84.98
N LYS A 547 10.80 22.57 85.96
CA LYS A 547 11.57 23.43 86.88
C LYS A 547 12.55 22.65 87.77
N VAL A 548 12.36 21.33 87.91
CA VAL A 548 13.18 20.43 88.73
C VAL A 548 14.00 19.47 87.87
N ASP A 549 13.46 19.00 86.73
CA ASP A 549 14.14 18.10 85.80
C ASP A 549 13.66 18.34 84.35
N LYS A 550 14.57 18.74 83.44
CA LYS A 550 14.22 19.27 82.11
C LYS A 550 13.79 18.22 81.06
N ASN A 551 13.96 16.92 81.32
CA ASN A 551 13.69 15.83 80.34
C ASN A 551 12.54 14.88 80.75
N VAL A 552 11.57 15.36 81.53
CA VAL A 552 10.50 14.48 82.06
C VAL A 552 9.45 14.10 81.02
N LEU A 553 9.12 14.98 80.07
CA LEU A 553 8.13 14.72 79.01
C LEU A 553 8.50 13.51 78.15
N GLU A 554 9.73 13.47 77.60
CA GLU A 554 10.18 12.39 76.73
C GLU A 554 10.30 11.04 77.44
N ARG A 555 10.71 11.03 78.73
CA ARG A 555 10.82 9.79 79.52
C ARG A 555 9.46 9.20 79.88
N MET A 556 8.48 10.05 80.18
CA MET A 556 7.14 9.59 80.57
C MET A 556 6.29 9.19 79.36
N GLN A 557 6.48 9.83 78.20
CA GLN A 557 5.89 9.36 76.93
C GLN A 557 6.39 7.97 76.54
N GLN A 558 7.70 7.70 76.64
CA GLN A 558 8.29 6.37 76.37
C GLN A 558 7.82 5.25 77.32
N GLU A 559 7.36 5.58 78.54
CA GLU A 559 6.76 4.64 79.49
C GLU A 559 5.22 4.51 79.36
N VAL A 560 4.58 5.34 78.54
CA VAL A 560 3.13 5.24 78.23
C VAL A 560 2.88 4.44 76.96
N ASP A 561 3.83 4.43 76.02
CA ASP A 561 3.76 3.65 74.78
C ASP A 561 4.24 2.19 74.91
N LYS A 562 4.87 1.81 76.04
CA LYS A 562 5.14 0.42 76.44
C LYS A 562 4.00 -0.14 77.27
#